data_AF-A0A1V8UHZ6-F1
#
_entry.id   AF-A0A1V8UHZ6-F1
#
_cell.length_a   1.000
_cell.length_b   1.000
_cell.length_c   1.000
_cell.angle_alpha   90.00
_cell.angle_beta   90.00
_cell.angle_gamma   90.00
#
_symmetry.space_group_name_H-M   'P 1'
#
loop_
_entity.id
_entity.type
_entity.pdbx_description
1 polymer ?
#
loop_
_entity_poly.entity_id
_entity_poly.type
_entity_poly.pdbx_seq_one_letter_code
_entity_poly.pdbx_strand_id
1 'polypeptide(L)'
;MGTVIGPPLAAALKALYPSVAVQGVDYPADAAGNANLGGSGGPTMVADAQKALSDCPNTKIVLSGYSQGAMVVHNALGSFDGSKVAAVVVFGDPLNGSAFTGVDDAKAVEVCADSDGLCDRAGSDLPVSGSHISYTPSAEAAAKAVQAIIGGTGTGSAAPATSSAA
;
A
#
# COMPACT_ATOMS: atom_id res chain seq x y z
N MET A 1 -6.96 8.07 -7.70
CA MET A 1 -6.65 8.07 -6.23
C MET A 1 -7.96 8.27 -5.47
N GLY A 2 -8.19 7.50 -4.40
CA GLY A 2 -9.40 7.62 -3.56
C GLY A 2 -9.35 8.77 -2.55
N THR A 3 -10.27 8.78 -1.57
CA THR A 3 -10.43 9.87 -0.59
C THR A 3 -9.98 9.54 0.83
N VAL A 4 -9.87 8.25 1.20
CA VAL A 4 -9.61 7.83 2.59
C VAL A 4 -8.13 7.99 2.95
N ILE A 5 -7.26 7.05 2.53
CA ILE A 5 -5.85 7.04 2.97
C ILE A 5 -4.88 7.61 1.94
N GLY A 6 -5.22 7.60 0.65
CA GLY A 6 -4.36 8.09 -0.43
C GLY A 6 -3.93 9.56 -0.25
N PRO A 7 -4.87 10.53 -0.16
CA PRO A 7 -4.54 11.94 0.03
C PRO A 7 -3.73 12.25 1.31
N PRO A 8 -4.09 11.75 2.51
CA PRO A 8 -3.31 12.04 3.71
C PRO A 8 -1.92 11.39 3.67
N LEU A 9 -1.77 10.17 3.12
CA LEU A 9 -0.46 9.55 2.93
C LEU A 9 0.41 10.36 1.95
N ALA A 10 -0.17 10.78 0.82
CA ALA A 10 0.51 11.62 -0.16
C ALA A 10 0.99 12.94 0.47
N ALA A 11 0.14 13.59 1.28
CA ALA A 11 0.50 14.82 1.98
C ALA A 11 1.63 14.59 2.99
N ALA A 12 1.57 13.52 3.78
CA ALA A 12 2.61 13.17 4.76
C ALA A 12 3.95 12.85 4.07
N LEU A 13 3.94 12.07 2.99
CA LEU A 13 5.14 11.80 2.19
C LEU A 13 5.70 13.07 1.56
N LYS A 14 4.85 13.99 1.08
CA LYS A 14 5.28 15.28 0.51
C LYS A 14 5.97 16.18 1.54
N ALA A 15 5.51 16.15 2.79
CA ALA A 15 6.14 16.88 3.89
C ALA A 15 7.55 16.34 4.21
N LEU A 16 7.76 15.03 4.11
CA LEU A 16 9.06 14.38 4.34
C LEU A 16 9.99 14.46 3.12
N TYR A 17 9.41 14.40 1.92
CA TYR A 17 10.09 14.37 0.63
C TYR A 17 9.46 15.41 -0.31
N PRO A 18 9.93 16.67 -0.29
CA PRO A 18 9.36 17.72 -1.15
C PRO A 18 9.39 17.40 -2.65
N SER A 19 10.28 16.52 -3.10
CA SER A 19 10.39 16.06 -4.49
C SER A 19 9.50 14.86 -4.85
N VAL A 20 8.77 14.27 -3.90
CA VAL A 20 7.94 13.10 -4.18
C VAL A 20 6.86 13.44 -5.21
N ALA A 21 6.68 12.51 -6.15
CA ALA A 21 5.58 12.45 -7.10
C ALA A 21 4.65 11.31 -6.70
N VAL A 22 3.34 11.53 -6.80
CA VAL A 22 2.32 10.55 -6.43
C VAL A 22 1.46 10.28 -7.66
N GLN A 23 1.42 9.02 -8.07
CA GLN A 23 0.61 8.54 -9.18
C GLN A 23 -0.51 7.66 -8.65
N GLY A 24 -1.76 8.00 -8.95
CA GLY A 24 -2.88 7.11 -8.70
C GLY A 24 -2.94 6.06 -9.81
N VAL A 25 -3.10 4.80 -9.43
CA VAL A 25 -3.38 3.72 -10.41
C VAL A 25 -4.82 3.88 -10.89
N ASP A 26 -5.00 3.92 -12.20
CA ASP A 26 -6.32 4.01 -12.83
C ASP A 26 -6.88 2.60 -13.07
N TYR A 27 -7.89 2.24 -12.29
CA TYR A 27 -8.58 0.96 -12.36
C TYR A 27 -10.00 1.07 -11.77
N PRO A 28 -10.92 0.15 -12.10
CA PRO A 28 -12.34 0.29 -11.75
C PRO A 28 -12.67 0.26 -10.25
N ALA A 29 -11.81 -0.37 -9.43
CA ALA A 29 -12.04 -0.57 -7.99
C ALA A 29 -13.42 -1.19 -7.66
N ASP A 30 -13.83 -2.22 -8.40
CA ASP A 30 -15.15 -2.85 -8.32
C ASP A 30 -15.12 -4.28 -7.74
N ALA A 31 -16.28 -4.89 -7.51
CA ALA A 31 -16.36 -6.23 -6.95
C ALA A 31 -15.68 -7.31 -7.83
N ALA A 32 -15.66 -7.12 -9.16
CA ALA A 32 -14.96 -8.04 -10.06
C ALA A 32 -13.44 -7.96 -9.87
N GLY A 33 -12.90 -6.75 -9.60
CA GLY A 33 -11.53 -6.52 -9.18
C GLY A 33 -11.18 -7.15 -7.83
N ASN A 34 -12.14 -7.26 -6.90
CA ASN A 34 -11.93 -8.03 -5.67
C ASN A 34 -11.84 -9.53 -5.98
N ALA A 35 -12.79 -10.06 -6.74
CA ALA A 35 -12.86 -11.48 -7.10
C ALA A 35 -11.64 -11.97 -7.90
N ASN A 36 -10.97 -11.07 -8.63
CA ASN A 36 -9.74 -11.37 -9.37
C ASN A 36 -8.45 -10.96 -8.65
N LEU A 37 -8.52 -10.68 -7.34
CA LEU A 37 -7.37 -10.34 -6.49
C LEU A 37 -6.56 -9.15 -7.03
N GLY A 38 -7.24 -8.07 -7.46
CA GLY A 38 -6.60 -6.84 -7.93
C GLY A 38 -6.02 -6.92 -9.34
N GLY A 39 -6.30 -7.98 -10.10
CA GLY A 39 -5.85 -8.16 -11.47
C GLY A 39 -6.35 -7.08 -12.45
N SER A 40 -7.42 -6.35 -12.12
CA SER A 40 -7.87 -5.20 -12.92
C SER A 40 -6.97 -3.96 -12.79
N GLY A 41 -6.14 -3.87 -11.74
CA GLY A 41 -5.24 -2.72 -11.51
C GLY A 41 -3.75 -3.07 -11.54
N GLY A 42 -3.39 -4.34 -11.30
CA GLY A 42 -2.00 -4.77 -11.20
C GLY A 42 -1.15 -4.39 -12.44
N PRO A 43 -1.59 -4.74 -13.67
CA PRO A 43 -0.87 -4.37 -14.89
C PRO A 43 -0.66 -2.85 -15.06
N THR A 44 -1.66 -2.03 -14.69
CA THR A 44 -1.54 -0.56 -14.74
C THR A 44 -0.50 -0.08 -13.72
N MET A 45 -0.50 -0.61 -12.50
CA MET A 45 0.51 -0.29 -11.49
C MET A 45 1.93 -0.64 -11.96
N VAL A 46 2.10 -1.80 -12.62
CA VAL A 46 3.38 -2.19 -13.22
C VAL A 46 3.82 -1.20 -14.31
N ALA A 47 2.92 -0.82 -15.21
CA ALA A 47 3.21 0.14 -16.27
C ALA A 47 3.63 1.50 -15.71
N ASP A 48 2.94 1.99 -14.68
CA ASP A 48 3.26 3.26 -14.01
C ASP A 48 4.64 3.20 -13.32
N ALA A 49 4.93 2.11 -12.61
CA ALA A 49 6.23 1.92 -11.95
C ALA A 49 7.39 1.81 -12.96
N GLN A 50 7.19 1.08 -14.06
CA GLN A 50 8.16 0.98 -15.15
C GLN A 50 8.39 2.33 -15.82
N LYS A 51 7.33 3.09 -16.05
CA LYS A 51 7.42 4.44 -16.60
C LYS A 51 8.22 5.36 -15.68
N ALA A 52 7.94 5.34 -14.38
CA ALA A 52 8.68 6.13 -13.40
C ALA A 52 10.18 5.79 -13.37
N LEU A 53 10.54 4.50 -13.47
CA LEU A 53 11.94 4.07 -13.57
C LEU A 53 12.59 4.42 -14.90
N SER A 54 11.83 4.43 -16.00
CA SER A 54 12.32 4.85 -17.31
C SER A 54 12.63 6.35 -17.34
N ASP A 55 11.72 7.16 -16.81
CA ASP A 55 11.86 8.62 -16.79
C ASP A 55 12.89 9.08 -15.74
N CYS A 56 12.95 8.37 -14.61
CA CYS A 56 13.81 8.68 -13.48
C CYS A 56 14.55 7.43 -12.98
N PRO A 57 15.64 6.97 -13.63
CA PRO A 57 16.30 5.70 -13.30
C PRO A 57 16.79 5.55 -11.85
N ASN A 58 17.03 6.67 -11.15
CA ASN A 58 17.47 6.69 -9.76
C ASN A 58 16.32 6.88 -8.76
N THR A 59 15.08 6.99 -9.22
CA THR A 59 13.93 7.17 -8.33
C THR A 59 13.73 5.95 -7.44
N LYS A 60 13.19 6.17 -6.24
CA LYS A 60 12.81 5.11 -5.32
C LYS A 60 11.32 4.83 -5.50
N ILE A 61 10.98 3.63 -5.96
CA ILE A 61 9.59 3.22 -6.13
C ILE A 61 9.04 2.78 -4.77
N VAL A 62 7.92 3.40 -4.37
CA VAL A 62 7.10 2.96 -3.24
C VAL A 62 5.75 2.53 -3.81
N LEU A 63 5.36 1.29 -3.55
CA LEU A 63 4.03 0.80 -3.94
C LEU A 63 3.10 0.93 -2.73
N SER A 64 1.89 1.42 -2.98
CA SER A 64 0.89 1.59 -1.92
C SER A 64 -0.50 1.14 -2.35
N GLY A 65 -1.24 0.60 -1.40
CA GLY A 65 -2.57 0.06 -1.62
C GLY A 65 -3.46 0.17 -0.39
N TYR A 66 -4.77 0.27 -0.60
CA TYR A 66 -5.77 0.21 0.46
C TYR A 66 -6.92 -0.68 0.04
N SER A 67 -7.33 -1.62 0.89
CA SER A 67 -8.41 -2.57 0.57
C SER A 67 -8.10 -3.34 -0.72
N GLN A 68 -8.95 -3.29 -1.74
CA GLN A 68 -8.64 -3.81 -3.08
C GLN A 68 -7.29 -3.32 -3.64
N GLY A 69 -6.91 -2.07 -3.35
CA GLY A 69 -5.62 -1.53 -3.78
C GLY A 69 -4.43 -2.27 -3.18
N ALA A 70 -4.55 -2.88 -2.00
CA ALA A 70 -3.51 -3.74 -1.45
C ALA A 70 -3.38 -5.04 -2.27
N MET A 71 -4.50 -5.63 -2.68
CA MET A 71 -4.49 -6.76 -3.62
C MET A 71 -3.88 -6.37 -4.97
N VAL A 72 -4.12 -5.14 -5.45
CA VAL A 72 -3.46 -4.61 -6.66
C VAL A 72 -1.93 -4.57 -6.50
N VAL A 73 -1.40 -4.20 -5.33
CA VAL A 73 0.04 -4.24 -5.04
C VAL A 73 0.58 -5.68 -5.11
N HIS A 74 -0.09 -6.63 -4.45
CA HIS A 74 0.26 -8.05 -4.50
C HIS A 74 0.27 -8.58 -5.95
N ASN A 75 -0.78 -8.26 -6.72
CA ASN A 75 -0.91 -8.65 -8.12
C ASN A 75 0.22 -8.08 -8.99
N ALA A 76 0.52 -6.79 -8.83
CA ALA A 76 1.58 -6.12 -9.58
C ALA A 76 2.94 -6.79 -9.35
N LEU A 77 3.26 -7.14 -8.10
CA LEU A 77 4.50 -7.82 -7.73
C LEU A 77 4.62 -9.26 -8.25
N GLY A 78 3.52 -9.87 -8.71
CA GLY A 78 3.57 -11.14 -9.45
C GLY A 78 4.26 -11.02 -10.82
N SER A 79 4.44 -9.82 -11.35
CA SER A 79 5.10 -9.56 -12.65
C SER A 79 6.12 -8.43 -12.63
N PHE A 80 6.12 -7.59 -11.60
CA PHE A 80 7.12 -6.54 -11.39
C PHE A 80 8.29 -7.04 -10.53
N ASP A 81 9.50 -6.59 -10.86
CA ASP A 81 10.69 -6.94 -10.10
C ASP A 81 10.69 -6.23 -8.74
N GLY A 82 10.29 -6.96 -7.69
CA GLY A 82 10.24 -6.46 -6.31
C GLY A 82 11.57 -5.94 -5.77
N SER A 83 12.72 -6.36 -6.34
CA SER A 83 14.03 -5.82 -5.93
C SER A 83 14.19 -4.33 -6.24
N LYS A 84 13.39 -3.80 -7.17
CA LYS A 84 13.33 -2.38 -7.53
C LYS A 84 12.41 -1.56 -6.62
N VAL A 85 11.68 -2.21 -5.71
CA VAL A 85 10.79 -1.55 -4.75
C VAL A 85 11.58 -1.17 -3.50
N ALA A 86 11.51 0.11 -3.15
CA ALA A 86 12.16 0.68 -1.98
C ALA A 86 11.34 0.44 -0.71
N ALA A 87 10.01 0.52 -0.82
CA ALA A 87 9.08 0.17 0.26
C ALA A 87 7.70 -0.22 -0.30
N VAL A 88 6.97 -1.04 0.45
CA VAL A 88 5.54 -1.30 0.24
C VAL A 88 4.78 -0.76 1.44
N VAL A 89 3.66 -0.09 1.21
CA VAL A 89 2.80 0.41 2.29
C VAL A 89 1.33 0.16 1.98
N VAL A 90 0.72 -0.78 2.70
CA VAL A 90 -0.67 -1.20 2.50
C VAL A 90 -1.51 -0.97 3.74
N PHE A 91 -2.81 -0.70 3.54
CA PHE A 91 -3.79 -0.49 4.59
C PHE A 91 -4.99 -1.40 4.38
N GLY A 92 -5.48 -2.05 5.43
CA GLY A 92 -6.65 -2.92 5.34
C GLY A 92 -6.50 -4.00 4.29
N ASP A 93 -5.35 -4.70 4.28
CA ASP A 93 -5.00 -5.64 3.21
C ASP A 93 -5.82 -6.94 3.33
N PRO A 94 -6.65 -7.30 2.33
CA PRO A 94 -7.36 -8.58 2.32
C PRO A 94 -6.44 -9.81 2.19
N LEU A 95 -5.16 -9.60 1.90
CA LEU A 95 -4.12 -10.63 1.83
C LEU A 95 -3.08 -10.48 2.95
N ASN A 96 -3.40 -9.72 4.00
CA ASN A 96 -2.52 -9.45 5.15
C ASN A 96 -1.80 -10.71 5.66
N GLY A 97 -0.49 -10.58 5.90
CA GLY A 97 0.40 -11.70 6.24
C GLY A 97 0.91 -12.52 5.06
N SER A 98 0.49 -12.23 3.83
CA SER A 98 1.09 -12.78 2.62
C SER A 98 2.33 -11.99 2.23
N ALA A 99 3.41 -12.67 1.82
CA ALA A 99 4.63 -12.00 1.40
C ALA A 99 4.44 -11.21 0.09
N PHE A 100 5.07 -10.04 0.03
CA PHE A 100 5.17 -9.24 -1.19
C PHE A 100 6.26 -9.83 -2.10
N THR A 101 5.86 -10.38 -3.26
CA THR A 101 6.77 -11.13 -4.14
C THR A 101 8.01 -10.30 -4.52
N GLY A 102 9.19 -10.83 -4.20
CA GLY A 102 10.48 -10.21 -4.52
C GLY A 102 10.84 -8.98 -3.68
N VAL A 103 10.04 -8.62 -2.68
CA VAL A 103 10.30 -7.54 -1.73
C VAL A 103 10.71 -8.15 -0.39
N ASP A 104 11.74 -7.60 0.23
CA ASP A 104 12.14 -7.98 1.59
C ASP A 104 11.04 -7.53 2.58
N ASP A 105 10.60 -8.41 3.49
CA ASP A 105 9.58 -8.10 4.50
C ASP A 105 9.96 -6.86 5.35
N ALA A 106 11.26 -6.60 5.54
CA ALA A 106 11.76 -5.41 6.21
C ALA A 106 11.51 -4.10 5.42
N LYS A 107 10.96 -4.18 4.20
CA LYS A 107 10.53 -3.03 3.41
C LYS A 107 9.01 -2.88 3.34
N ALA A 108 8.25 -3.76 4.00
CA ALA A 108 6.80 -3.74 4.02
C ALA A 108 6.28 -3.01 5.28
N VAL A 109 5.28 -2.17 5.07
CA VAL A 109 4.50 -1.50 6.11
C VAL A 109 3.05 -1.91 5.90
N GLU A 110 2.61 -2.92 6.64
CA GLU A 110 1.22 -3.37 6.65
C GLU A 110 0.48 -2.71 7.82
N VAL A 111 -0.63 -2.02 7.52
CA VAL A 111 -1.45 -1.34 8.53
C VAL A 111 -2.83 -1.97 8.52
N CYS A 112 -3.14 -2.70 9.58
CA CYS A 112 -4.44 -3.33 9.79
C CYS A 112 -4.99 -2.93 11.15
N ALA A 113 -6.25 -2.49 11.18
CA ALA A 113 -6.92 -2.17 12.43
C ALA A 113 -7.39 -3.44 13.16
N ASP A 114 -7.30 -3.46 14.49
CA ASP A 114 -7.59 -4.62 15.35
C ASP A 114 -8.99 -5.24 15.18
N SER A 115 -9.91 -4.54 14.51
CA SER A 115 -11.28 -5.01 14.23
C SER A 115 -11.62 -4.99 12.74
N ASP A 116 -10.61 -4.83 11.88
CA ASP A 116 -10.79 -4.93 10.44
C ASP A 116 -10.84 -6.40 10.03
N GLY A 117 -12.06 -6.91 9.90
CA GLY A 117 -12.29 -8.32 9.57
C GLY A 117 -11.74 -8.74 8.21
N LEU A 118 -11.36 -7.79 7.34
CA LEU A 118 -10.69 -8.10 6.06
C LEU A 118 -9.22 -8.49 6.27
N CYS A 119 -8.56 -7.98 7.31
CA CYS A 119 -7.16 -8.31 7.62
C CYS A 119 -6.99 -9.66 8.33
N ASP A 120 -7.98 -10.08 9.13
CA ASP A 120 -7.88 -11.27 9.98
C ASP A 120 -8.11 -12.58 9.22
N ARG A 121 -8.64 -12.52 8.00
CA ARG A 121 -9.05 -13.71 7.23
C ARG A 121 -8.87 -13.47 5.74
N ALA A 122 -7.71 -13.87 5.24
CA ALA A 122 -7.36 -13.79 3.82
C ALA A 122 -8.48 -14.34 2.92
N GLY A 123 -9.04 -13.47 2.05
CA GLY A 123 -10.01 -13.87 1.03
C GLY A 123 -11.45 -14.12 1.48
N SER A 124 -11.93 -13.52 2.58
CA SER A 124 -13.34 -13.64 3.00
C SER A 124 -14.21 -12.43 2.62
N ASP A 125 -15.41 -12.67 2.06
CA ASP A 125 -16.42 -11.67 1.65
C ASP A 125 -17.17 -11.02 2.84
N LEU A 126 -16.49 -10.75 3.95
CA LEU A 126 -17.13 -10.19 5.14
C LEU A 126 -17.60 -8.75 4.91
N PRO A 127 -18.67 -8.31 5.62
CA PRO A 127 -19.11 -6.93 5.57
C PRO A 127 -18.00 -6.02 6.08
N VAL A 128 -17.71 -4.97 5.31
CA VAL A 128 -16.80 -3.87 5.68
C VAL A 128 -17.20 -3.35 7.06
N SER A 129 -16.34 -3.54 8.07
CA SER A 129 -16.56 -2.98 9.40
C SER A 129 -16.19 -1.50 9.43
N GLY A 130 -16.68 -0.76 10.43
CA GLY A 130 -16.37 0.66 10.58
C GLY A 130 -14.87 0.97 10.76
N SER A 131 -14.07 -0.02 11.14
CA SER A 131 -12.61 0.11 11.26
C SER A 131 -11.87 0.01 9.93
N HIS A 132 -12.46 -0.61 8.89
CA HIS A 132 -11.84 -0.66 7.57
C HIS A 132 -11.76 0.74 6.92
N ILE A 133 -12.63 1.67 7.31
CA ILE A 133 -12.63 3.05 6.79
C ILE A 133 -11.81 4.03 7.66
N SER A 134 -11.20 3.58 8.76
CA SER A 134 -10.57 4.45 9.76
C SER A 134 -9.04 4.54 9.68
N TYR A 135 -8.45 4.39 8.50
CA TYR A 135 -6.98 4.38 8.33
C TYR A 135 -6.32 5.76 8.27
N THR A 136 -7.08 6.84 8.06
CA THR A 136 -6.56 8.22 7.95
C THR A 136 -5.56 8.61 9.05
N PRO A 137 -5.79 8.29 10.35
CA PRO A 137 -4.85 8.63 11.42
C PRO A 137 -3.47 7.96 11.30
N SER A 138 -3.38 6.85 10.55
CA SER A 138 -2.13 6.10 10.37
C SER A 138 -1.23 6.66 9.28
N ALA A 139 -1.70 7.63 8.48
CA ALA A 139 -0.96 8.17 7.33
C ALA A 139 0.42 8.71 7.68
N GLU A 140 0.54 9.50 8.76
CA GLU A 140 1.81 10.10 9.18
C GLU A 140 2.80 9.06 9.69
N ALA A 141 2.32 8.11 10.50
CA ALA A 141 3.14 7.01 11.02
C ALA A 141 3.66 6.14 9.88
N ALA A 142 2.81 5.81 8.91
CA ALA A 142 3.18 5.03 7.74
C ALA A 142 4.20 5.78 6.85
N ALA A 143 4.02 7.09 6.63
CA ALA A 143 5.00 7.89 5.89
C ALA A 143 6.38 7.93 6.58
N LYS A 144 6.42 8.05 7.91
CA LYS A 144 7.65 7.98 8.71
C LYS A 144 8.31 6.59 8.63
N ALA A 145 7.53 5.52 8.65
CA ALA A 145 8.05 4.16 8.47
C ALA A 145 8.69 3.99 7.08
N VAL A 146 8.02 4.45 6.02
CA VAL A 146 8.59 4.49 4.65
C VAL A 146 9.90 5.28 4.64
N GLN A 147 9.95 6.44 5.29
CA GLN A 147 11.19 7.23 5.37
C GLN A 147 12.33 6.47 6.07
N ALA A 148 12.05 5.79 7.19
CA ALA A 148 13.04 5.00 7.91
C ALA A 148 13.56 3.83 7.07
N ILE A 149 12.69 3.15 6.33
CA ILE A 149 13.06 2.07 5.40
C ILE A 149 13.98 2.60 4.30
N ILE A 150 13.59 3.69 3.63
CA ILE A 150 14.39 4.29 2.55
C ILE A 150 15.73 4.81 3.07
N GLY A 151 15.77 5.32 4.31
CA GLY A 151 16.99 5.77 4.98
C GLY A 151 17.90 4.66 5.51
N GLY A 152 17.46 3.38 5.45
CA GLY A 152 18.22 2.24 5.95
C GLY A 152 18.27 2.13 7.49
N THR A 153 17.36 2.82 8.20
CA THR A 153 17.34 2.89 9.67
C THR A 153 16.14 2.15 10.28
N GLY A 154 15.26 1.56 9.47
CA GLY A 154 14.06 0.85 9.94
C GLY A 154 13.97 -0.57 9.39
N THR A 155 13.45 -1.48 10.22
CA THR A 155 12.92 -2.78 9.80
C THR A 155 11.41 -2.66 9.65
N GLY A 156 10.89 -2.94 8.47
CA GLY A 156 9.46 -3.05 8.19
C GLY A 156 8.78 -3.95 9.22
N SER A 157 7.73 -3.42 9.84
CA SER A 157 6.89 -4.12 10.79
C SER A 157 5.55 -3.40 10.85
N ALA A 158 4.48 -4.15 11.11
CA ALA A 158 3.11 -3.66 11.10
C ALA A 158 2.98 -2.38 11.93
N ALA A 159 2.72 -1.24 11.29
CA ALA A 159 2.46 -0.02 12.05
C ALA A 159 1.07 -0.17 12.66
N PRO A 160 0.91 -0.01 13.99
CA PRO A 160 -0.40 -0.17 14.62
C PRO A 160 -1.37 0.83 13.99
N ALA A 161 -2.51 0.37 13.50
CA ALA A 161 -3.57 1.27 13.10
C ALA A 161 -4.07 1.95 14.37
N THR A 162 -3.71 3.22 14.57
CA THR A 162 -4.19 3.99 15.71
C THR A 162 -5.70 4.17 15.57
N SER A 163 -6.45 3.34 16.31
CA SER A 163 -7.89 3.54 16.50
C SER A 163 -8.09 4.86 17.24
N SER A 164 -8.65 5.86 16.57
CA SER A 164 -9.16 7.06 17.26
C SER A 164 -10.36 6.62 18.10
N ALA A 165 -10.12 6.34 19.39
CA ALA A 165 -11.15 6.49 20.40
C ALA A 165 -11.55 7.97 20.43
N ALA A 166 -12.81 8.23 20.06
CA ALA A 166 -13.55 9.42 20.47
C ALA A 166 -14.44 9.02 21.64
#